data_AF-A0A959RRS2-F1
#
_entry.id   AF-A0A959RRS2-F1
#
_cell.length_a   1.000
_cell.length_b   1.000
_cell.length_c   1.000
_cell.angle_alpha   90.00
_cell.angle_beta   90.00
_cell.angle_gamma   90.00
#
_symmetry.space_group_name_H-M   'P 1'
#
loop_
_entity.id
_entity.type
_entity.pdbx_description
1 polymer ?
#
loop_
_entity_poly.entity_id
_entity_poly.type
_entity_poly.pdbx_seq_one_letter_code
_entity_poly.pdbx_strand_id
1 'polypeptide(L)'
;MNRKGLELLRQLEIGEKEEELLNDLLQNPLLPDLFKTFIKNYKIGKNWTTGELIIVDEQTNAKVWLTQITMYEPDDSSDYHACLDYIFDYEQLLNEVDKYYEKAENWNNLGFIQIGLMHWSDVLLIGVEGTNKDEIWRYGTGNLNQTFSKLTNNIFEFVGKLRESIDYENLRDYGIEPDQIYRNLNETFWKFKPSEK
;
A
#
# COMPACT_ATOMS: atom_id res chain seq x y z
N MET A 1 -3.26 12.71 12.85
CA MET A 1 -4.04 11.57 12.31
C MET A 1 -3.34 10.32 12.81
N ASN A 2 -4.05 9.36 13.40
CA ASN A 2 -3.43 8.29 14.21
C ASN A 2 -3.88 6.86 13.81
N ARG A 3 -4.47 6.68 12.61
CA ARG A 3 -4.83 5.34 12.15
C ARG A 3 -3.58 4.52 11.87
N LYS A 4 -3.66 3.24 12.16
CA LYS A 4 -2.53 2.32 12.00
C LYS A 4 -2.99 0.90 11.74
N GLY A 5 -2.12 0.11 11.13
CA GLY A 5 -2.35 -1.32 11.00
C GLY A 5 -3.60 -1.63 10.18
N LEU A 6 -4.40 -2.57 10.69
CA LEU A 6 -5.64 -3.01 10.06
C LEU A 6 -6.72 -1.92 9.99
N GLU A 7 -6.66 -0.88 10.83
CA GLU A 7 -7.61 0.25 10.78
C GLU A 7 -7.51 1.04 9.48
N LEU A 8 -6.39 0.90 8.77
CA LEU A 8 -6.16 1.54 7.48
C LEU A 8 -6.86 0.79 6.35
N LEU A 9 -7.25 -0.47 6.54
CA LEU A 9 -7.78 -1.29 5.45
C LEU A 9 -9.27 -1.08 5.26
N ARG A 10 -9.70 -1.06 4.00
CA ARG A 10 -11.12 -1.14 3.66
C ARG A 10 -11.56 -2.59 3.66
N GLN A 11 -12.78 -2.81 4.16
CA GLN A 11 -13.43 -4.12 4.04
C GLN A 11 -13.72 -4.43 2.58
N LEU A 12 -13.69 -5.70 2.24
CA LEU A 12 -14.01 -6.16 0.89
C LEU A 12 -15.51 -5.93 0.60
N GLU A 13 -15.77 -5.26 -0.50
CA GLU A 13 -17.08 -5.16 -1.14
C GLU A 13 -16.88 -5.61 -2.58
N ILE A 14 -17.40 -6.78 -2.95
CA ILE A 14 -17.05 -7.43 -4.22
C ILE A 14 -18.22 -7.37 -5.21
N GLY A 15 -17.92 -7.02 -6.46
CA GLY A 15 -18.85 -7.21 -7.59
C GLY A 15 -18.73 -8.62 -8.19
N GLU A 16 -19.73 -9.03 -8.98
CA GLU A 16 -19.78 -10.37 -9.60
C GLU A 16 -18.50 -10.74 -10.38
N LYS A 17 -17.96 -9.82 -11.19
CA LYS A 17 -16.72 -10.06 -11.95
C LYS A 17 -15.49 -10.26 -11.04
N GLU A 18 -15.40 -9.49 -9.97
CA GLU A 18 -14.27 -9.58 -9.03
C GLU A 18 -14.35 -10.87 -8.22
N GLU A 19 -15.55 -11.39 -7.97
CA GLU A 19 -15.78 -12.64 -7.24
C GLU A 19 -15.19 -13.86 -7.99
N GLU A 20 -15.35 -13.93 -9.31
CA GLU A 20 -14.74 -14.99 -10.12
C GLU A 20 -13.21 -14.98 -10.00
N LEU A 21 -12.58 -13.81 -10.21
CA LEU A 21 -11.13 -13.65 -10.11
C LEU A 21 -10.59 -13.95 -8.71
N LEU A 22 -11.32 -13.53 -7.67
CA LEU A 22 -10.98 -13.87 -6.29
C LEU A 22 -11.04 -15.39 -6.08
N ASN A 23 -12.09 -16.06 -6.57
CA ASN A 23 -12.22 -17.51 -6.44
C ASN A 23 -11.05 -18.25 -7.11
N ASP A 24 -10.63 -17.83 -8.30
CA ASP A 24 -9.46 -18.40 -8.98
C ASP A 24 -8.18 -18.29 -8.14
N LEU A 25 -7.93 -17.10 -7.55
CA LEU A 25 -6.80 -16.89 -6.65
C LEU A 25 -6.89 -17.76 -5.38
N LEU A 26 -8.08 -17.89 -4.80
CA LEU A 26 -8.28 -18.69 -3.58
C LEU A 26 -8.08 -20.19 -3.82
N GLN A 27 -8.43 -20.69 -5.01
CA GLN A 27 -8.19 -22.09 -5.39
C GLN A 27 -6.75 -22.35 -5.84
N ASN A 28 -5.98 -21.32 -6.17
CA ASN A 28 -4.62 -21.51 -6.66
C ASN A 28 -3.67 -22.06 -5.56
N PRO A 29 -3.06 -23.24 -5.73
CA PRO A 29 -2.25 -23.87 -4.67
C PRO A 29 -0.92 -23.13 -4.39
N LEU A 30 -0.50 -22.24 -5.29
CA LEU A 30 0.74 -21.48 -5.16
C LEU A 30 0.65 -20.42 -4.06
N LEU A 31 -0.51 -19.77 -3.90
CA LEU A 31 -0.67 -18.68 -2.96
C LEU A 31 -0.73 -19.19 -1.51
N PRO A 32 0.02 -18.58 -0.58
CA PRO A 32 -0.04 -18.94 0.84
C PRO A 32 -1.41 -18.67 1.48
N ASP A 33 -1.81 -19.52 2.43
CA ASP A 33 -3.15 -19.46 3.04
C ASP A 33 -3.40 -18.16 3.83
N LEU A 34 -2.36 -17.58 4.45
CA LEU A 34 -2.50 -16.29 5.12
C LEU A 34 -2.77 -15.16 4.13
N PHE A 35 -2.12 -15.20 2.96
CA PHE A 35 -2.36 -14.22 1.90
C PHE A 35 -3.75 -14.39 1.27
N LYS A 36 -4.19 -15.63 1.05
CA LYS A 36 -5.57 -15.94 0.63
C LYS A 36 -6.59 -15.41 1.63
N THR A 37 -6.33 -15.60 2.92
CA THR A 37 -7.18 -15.05 3.99
C THR A 37 -7.20 -13.52 3.93
N PHE A 38 -6.07 -12.88 3.68
CA PHE A 38 -5.98 -11.44 3.54
C PHE A 38 -6.84 -10.92 2.37
N ILE A 39 -6.63 -11.41 1.15
CA ILE A 39 -7.33 -10.92 -0.05
C ILE A 39 -8.84 -11.26 -0.07
N LYS A 40 -9.27 -12.22 0.76
CA LYS A 40 -10.69 -12.57 0.97
C LYS A 40 -11.40 -11.62 1.92
N ASN A 41 -10.69 -10.98 2.84
CA ASN A 41 -11.30 -10.15 3.89
C ASN A 41 -11.14 -8.64 3.64
N TYR A 42 -10.12 -8.24 2.87
CA TYR A 42 -9.80 -6.84 2.66
C TYR A 42 -9.83 -6.48 1.18
N LYS A 43 -10.22 -5.23 0.90
CA LYS A 43 -10.09 -4.65 -0.43
C LYS A 43 -8.61 -4.59 -0.80
N ILE A 44 -8.29 -4.84 -2.07
CA ILE A 44 -6.95 -4.67 -2.66
C ILE A 44 -7.03 -3.75 -3.89
N GLY A 45 -5.91 -3.50 -4.57
CA GLY A 45 -5.81 -2.51 -5.64
C GLY A 45 -5.58 -1.08 -5.14
N LYS A 46 -5.68 -0.10 -6.05
CA LYS A 46 -5.34 1.31 -5.77
C LYS A 46 -6.15 1.99 -4.65
N ASN A 47 -7.29 1.43 -4.26
CA ASN A 47 -8.20 2.00 -3.27
C ASN A 47 -8.35 1.09 -2.02
N TRP A 48 -7.32 0.30 -1.72
CA TRP A 48 -7.33 -0.68 -0.64
C TRP A 48 -7.27 -0.06 0.77
N THR A 49 -6.65 1.11 0.89
CA THR A 49 -6.51 1.85 2.15
C THR A 49 -7.53 2.96 2.31
N THR A 50 -7.75 3.34 3.55
CA THR A 50 -8.38 4.60 3.94
C THR A 50 -7.33 5.70 3.99
N GLY A 51 -7.77 6.93 3.75
CA GLY A 51 -6.94 8.11 3.86
C GLY A 51 -7.83 9.34 3.86
N GLU A 52 -7.26 10.47 4.25
CA GLU A 52 -7.96 11.74 4.28
C GLU A 52 -7.71 12.54 2.99
N LEU A 53 -8.73 13.28 2.57
CA LEU A 53 -8.65 14.24 1.47
C LEU A 53 -8.74 15.66 2.01
N ILE A 54 -8.04 16.58 1.36
CA ILE A 54 -8.13 18.03 1.61
C ILE A 54 -8.72 18.73 0.38
N ILE A 55 -9.62 19.69 0.61
CA ILE A 55 -10.14 20.56 -0.45
C ILE A 55 -9.09 21.63 -0.76
N VAL A 56 -8.66 21.69 -2.01
CA VAL A 56 -7.67 22.67 -2.51
C VAL A 56 -8.32 23.84 -3.25
N ASP A 57 -9.57 23.68 -3.68
CA ASP A 57 -10.38 24.73 -4.31
C ASP A 57 -11.85 24.56 -3.88
N GLU A 58 -12.38 25.53 -3.14
CA GLU A 58 -13.76 25.52 -2.65
C GLU A 58 -14.80 25.76 -3.76
N GLN A 59 -14.43 26.46 -4.84
CA GLN A 59 -15.36 26.76 -5.94
C GLN A 59 -15.63 25.52 -6.80
N THR A 60 -14.58 24.76 -7.09
CA THR A 60 -14.68 23.53 -7.88
C THR A 60 -14.83 22.27 -7.03
N ASN A 61 -14.68 22.39 -5.71
CA ASN A 61 -14.61 21.27 -4.77
C ASN A 61 -13.49 20.28 -5.14
N ALA A 62 -12.39 20.79 -5.69
CA ALA A 62 -11.22 19.97 -6.03
C ALA A 62 -10.57 19.42 -4.75
N LYS A 63 -10.24 18.14 -4.77
CA LYS A 63 -9.69 17.40 -3.64
C LYS A 63 -8.40 16.71 -4.00
N VAL A 64 -7.48 16.67 -3.06
CA VAL A 64 -6.22 15.93 -3.17
C VAL A 64 -5.99 15.12 -1.90
N TRP A 65 -5.10 14.13 -1.96
CA TRP A 65 -4.73 13.36 -0.78
C TRP A 65 -4.01 14.24 0.24
N LEU A 66 -4.53 14.24 1.47
CA LEU A 66 -3.87 14.86 2.62
C LEU A 66 -2.85 13.90 3.24
N THR A 67 -3.12 12.60 3.14
CA THR A 67 -2.38 11.56 3.84
C THR A 67 -1.87 10.49 2.88
N GLN A 68 -0.76 9.89 3.28
CA GLN A 68 -0.15 8.72 2.65
C GLN A 68 0.03 7.59 3.67
N ILE A 69 0.36 6.39 3.18
CA ILE A 69 0.56 5.19 4.00
C ILE A 69 2.05 4.83 4.03
N THR A 70 2.66 4.87 5.21
CA THR A 70 4.08 4.61 5.42
C THR A 70 4.31 3.39 6.33
N MET A 71 5.48 2.76 6.24
CA MET A 71 5.84 1.57 7.01
C MET A 71 6.80 1.80 8.19
N TYR A 72 7.38 2.99 8.31
CA TYR A 72 8.34 3.35 9.37
C TYR A 72 8.18 4.82 9.72
N GLU A 73 8.40 5.18 10.99
CA GLU A 73 8.60 6.60 11.32
C GLU A 73 9.91 7.07 10.69
N PRO A 74 10.02 8.34 10.25
CA PRO A 74 11.31 9.00 10.14
C PRO A 74 12.00 8.91 11.51
N ASP A 75 12.77 7.86 11.72
CA ASP A 75 13.90 7.94 12.62
C ASP A 75 14.94 8.77 11.85
N ASP A 76 15.46 9.84 12.47
CA ASP A 76 16.53 10.70 11.92
C ASP A 76 17.79 9.90 11.50
N SER A 77 17.87 8.60 11.80
CA SER A 77 18.93 7.68 11.41
C SER A 77 18.58 6.71 10.28
N SER A 78 17.31 6.63 9.83
CA SER A 78 16.92 5.78 8.70
C SER A 78 16.44 6.61 7.51
N ASP A 79 17.26 6.69 6.46
CA ASP A 79 16.94 7.34 5.17
C ASP A 79 15.81 6.66 4.38
N TYR A 80 15.10 5.70 4.99
CA TYR A 80 14.15 4.83 4.32
C TYR A 80 12.71 5.05 4.77
N HIS A 81 12.04 5.91 4.02
CA HIS A 81 10.59 6.03 4.02
C HIS A 81 9.99 5.07 3.00
N ALA A 82 9.71 3.82 3.43
CA ALA A 82 8.83 2.96 2.64
C ALA A 82 7.41 3.52 2.68
N CYS A 83 7.01 4.22 1.62
CA CYS A 83 5.59 4.39 1.30
C CYS A 83 5.14 3.16 0.51
N LEU A 84 4.00 2.60 0.91
CA LEU A 84 3.36 1.51 0.19
C LEU A 84 2.34 2.12 -0.76
N ASP A 85 2.55 1.96 -2.06
CA ASP A 85 1.64 2.52 -3.06
C ASP A 85 0.34 1.72 -3.05
N TYR A 86 0.41 0.44 -3.44
CA TYR A 86 -0.75 -0.46 -3.40
C TYR A 86 -0.36 -1.94 -3.51
N ILE A 87 -1.25 -2.77 -2.98
CA ILE A 87 -1.31 -4.20 -3.29
C ILE A 87 -2.08 -4.35 -4.61
N PHE A 88 -1.57 -5.17 -5.52
CA PHE A 88 -2.18 -5.44 -6.83
C PHE A 88 -3.64 -5.89 -6.72
N ASP A 89 -4.44 -5.56 -7.73
CA ASP A 89 -5.80 -6.09 -7.85
C ASP A 89 -5.80 -7.57 -8.28
N TYR A 90 -6.97 -8.21 -8.30
CA TYR A 90 -7.08 -9.64 -8.57
C TYR A 90 -6.55 -10.04 -9.96
N GLU A 91 -6.79 -9.21 -10.99
CA GLU A 91 -6.31 -9.47 -12.35
C GLU A 91 -4.78 -9.38 -12.41
N GLN A 92 -4.21 -8.34 -11.80
CA GLN A 92 -2.77 -8.18 -11.67
C GLN A 92 -2.13 -9.35 -10.91
N LEU A 93 -2.73 -9.80 -9.80
CA LEU A 93 -2.22 -10.95 -9.04
C LEU A 93 -2.25 -12.26 -9.85
N LEU A 94 -3.29 -12.51 -10.63
CA LEU A 94 -3.35 -13.68 -11.52
C LEU A 94 -2.24 -13.63 -12.56
N ASN A 95 -2.00 -12.46 -13.17
CA ASN A 95 -0.90 -12.28 -14.11
C ASN A 95 0.48 -12.55 -13.46
N GLU A 96 0.67 -12.15 -12.20
CA GLU A 96 1.92 -12.42 -11.46
C GLU A 96 2.08 -13.91 -11.10
N VAL A 97 0.97 -14.64 -10.92
CA VAL A 97 0.99 -16.09 -10.78
C VAL A 97 1.41 -16.76 -12.09
N ASP A 98 0.91 -16.31 -13.23
CA ASP A 98 1.32 -16.86 -14.54
C ASP A 98 2.82 -16.60 -14.81
N LYS A 99 3.29 -15.37 -14.56
CA LYS A 99 4.72 -15.03 -14.63
C LYS A 99 5.58 -15.90 -13.73
N TYR A 100 5.08 -16.25 -12.54
CA TYR A 100 5.78 -17.14 -11.62
C TYR A 100 5.97 -18.54 -12.19
N TYR A 101 4.93 -19.11 -12.81
CA TYR A 101 5.02 -20.42 -13.47
C TYR A 101 5.97 -20.38 -14.66
N GLU A 102 5.98 -19.28 -15.41
CA GLU A 102 6.88 -19.06 -16.55
C GLU A 102 8.31 -18.68 -16.14
N LYS A 103 8.54 -18.37 -14.86
CA LYS A 103 9.81 -17.85 -14.32
C LYS A 103 10.28 -16.58 -15.05
N ALA A 104 9.34 -15.68 -15.34
CA ALA A 104 9.59 -14.47 -16.12
C ALA A 104 10.58 -13.51 -15.45
N GLU A 105 10.61 -13.46 -14.12
CA GLU A 105 11.44 -12.55 -13.34
C GLU A 105 12.44 -13.29 -12.44
N ASN A 106 13.56 -12.63 -12.12
CA ASN A 106 14.61 -13.22 -11.28
C ASN A 106 14.10 -13.69 -9.92
N TRP A 107 13.19 -12.94 -9.28
CA TRP A 107 12.61 -13.32 -7.99
C TRP A 107 11.66 -14.53 -8.08
N ASN A 108 11.11 -14.84 -9.26
CA ASN A 108 10.30 -16.06 -9.44
C ASN A 108 11.17 -17.33 -9.33
N ASN A 109 12.44 -17.25 -9.70
CA ASN A 109 13.41 -18.33 -9.49
C ASN A 109 13.82 -18.49 -8.03
N LEU A 110 13.57 -17.46 -7.21
CA LEU A 110 13.85 -17.44 -5.77
C LEU A 110 12.64 -17.82 -4.92
N GLY A 111 11.51 -18.19 -5.54
CA GLY A 111 10.29 -18.58 -4.83
C GLY A 111 9.41 -17.42 -4.41
N PHE A 112 9.43 -16.30 -5.14
CA PHE A 112 8.63 -15.11 -4.84
C PHE A 112 7.72 -14.68 -5.99
N ILE A 113 6.59 -14.08 -5.62
CA ILE A 113 5.62 -13.44 -6.53
C ILE A 113 5.50 -11.97 -6.15
N GLN A 114 5.37 -11.10 -7.14
CA GLN A 114 5.07 -9.69 -6.88
C GLN A 114 3.59 -9.53 -6.51
N ILE A 115 3.33 -8.84 -5.40
CA ILE A 115 1.98 -8.58 -4.89
C ILE A 115 1.63 -7.10 -4.83
N GLY A 116 2.58 -6.21 -5.16
CA GLY A 116 2.33 -4.79 -5.12
C GLY A 116 3.53 -3.94 -5.52
N LEU A 117 3.34 -2.64 -5.39
CA LEU A 117 4.35 -1.62 -5.60
C LEU A 117 4.57 -0.83 -4.31
N MET A 118 5.83 -0.45 -4.11
CA MET A 118 6.26 0.47 -3.10
C MET A 118 6.86 1.71 -3.79
N HIS A 119 7.09 2.75 -3.00
CA HIS A 119 7.64 4.00 -3.48
C HIS A 119 8.94 3.82 -4.29
N TRP A 120 9.19 4.74 -5.22
CA TRP A 120 10.36 4.74 -6.13
C TRP A 120 10.54 3.47 -6.96
N SER A 121 9.43 2.86 -7.38
CA SER A 121 9.44 1.65 -8.24
C SER A 121 10.03 0.41 -7.56
N ASP A 122 10.14 0.42 -6.24
CA ASP A 122 10.39 -0.80 -5.49
C ASP A 122 9.18 -1.74 -5.62
N VAL A 123 9.43 -3.05 -5.61
CA VAL A 123 8.38 -4.07 -5.70
C VAL A 123 8.16 -4.75 -4.36
N LEU A 124 6.90 -5.00 -4.04
CA LEU A 124 6.48 -5.77 -2.88
C LEU A 124 6.29 -7.23 -3.29
N LEU A 125 6.94 -8.14 -2.57
CA LEU A 125 6.97 -9.56 -2.90
C LEU A 125 6.42 -10.41 -1.76
N ILE A 126 5.83 -11.55 -2.10
CA ILE A 126 5.49 -12.62 -1.16
C ILE A 126 6.23 -13.91 -1.51
N GLY A 127 6.78 -14.58 -0.50
CA GLY A 127 7.35 -15.90 -0.70
C GLY A 127 6.27 -16.98 -0.76
N VAL A 128 6.39 -17.88 -1.73
CA VAL A 128 5.38 -18.91 -2.03
C VAL A 128 5.89 -20.34 -1.86
N GLU A 129 7.20 -20.51 -1.67
CA GLU A 129 7.85 -21.82 -1.55
C GLU A 129 8.90 -21.89 -0.45
N GLY A 130 9.18 -23.11 0.02
CA GLY A 130 10.28 -23.40 0.93
C GLY A 130 10.21 -22.65 2.24
N THR A 131 11.38 -22.19 2.70
CA THR A 131 11.53 -21.43 3.96
C THR A 131 10.98 -20.00 3.89
N ASN A 132 10.75 -19.49 2.68
CA ASN A 132 10.33 -18.11 2.47
C ASN A 132 8.80 -17.98 2.42
N LYS A 133 8.06 -19.09 2.50
CA LYS A 133 6.60 -19.09 2.40
C LYS A 133 5.97 -18.12 3.40
N ASP A 134 4.99 -17.35 2.94
CA ASP A 134 4.29 -16.27 3.64
C ASP A 134 5.11 -14.99 3.86
N GLU A 135 6.44 -15.04 3.80
CA GLU A 135 7.28 -13.89 4.10
C GLU A 135 7.06 -12.74 3.10
N ILE A 136 7.08 -11.51 3.61
CA ILE A 136 6.95 -10.30 2.79
C ILE A 136 8.32 -9.69 2.60
N TRP A 137 8.65 -9.44 1.34
CA TRP A 137 9.95 -8.96 0.91
C TRP A 137 9.81 -7.73 0.04
N ARG A 138 10.91 -7.00 -0.06
CA ARG A 138 11.10 -5.88 -0.97
C ARG A 138 12.20 -6.25 -1.96
N TYR A 139 12.01 -5.87 -3.22
CA TYR A 139 13.07 -5.83 -4.22
C TYR A 139 13.12 -4.45 -4.88
N GLY A 140 14.28 -3.81 -4.96
CA GLY A 140 14.44 -2.50 -5.55
C GLY A 140 15.60 -1.70 -4.95
N THR A 141 15.91 -0.54 -5.53
CA THR A 141 17.13 0.22 -5.20
C THR A 141 16.91 1.33 -4.17
N GLY A 142 15.66 1.64 -3.79
CA GLY A 142 15.33 2.74 -2.87
C GLY A 142 16.18 2.76 -1.61
N ASN A 143 16.93 3.84 -1.40
CA ASN A 143 17.74 4.31 -0.25
C ASN A 143 18.39 3.32 0.74
N LEU A 144 18.40 2.02 0.49
CA LEU A 144 19.04 1.01 1.30
C LEU A 144 20.21 0.42 0.51
N ASN A 145 21.28 0.09 1.22
CA ASN A 145 22.44 -0.64 0.67
C ASN A 145 22.09 -2.09 0.25
N GLN A 146 20.81 -2.49 0.27
CA GLN A 146 20.33 -3.82 -0.03
C GLN A 146 19.19 -3.76 -1.05
N THR A 147 19.40 -4.39 -2.20
CA THR A 147 18.41 -4.45 -3.29
C THR A 147 17.30 -5.45 -3.02
N PHE A 148 17.49 -6.34 -2.04
CA PHE A 148 16.55 -7.41 -1.72
C PHE A 148 16.56 -7.67 -0.22
N SER A 149 15.42 -7.47 0.44
CA SER A 149 15.35 -7.52 1.91
C SER A 149 14.00 -7.99 2.41
N LYS A 150 14.01 -8.81 3.47
CA LYS A 150 12.82 -9.23 4.19
C LYS A 150 12.25 -8.06 5.00
N LEU A 151 10.93 -7.87 4.95
CA LEU A 151 10.21 -6.84 5.70
C LEU A 151 9.51 -7.42 6.94
N THR A 152 8.78 -8.53 6.77
CA THR A 152 8.01 -9.23 7.82
C THR A 152 7.82 -10.71 7.50
N ASN A 153 7.26 -11.49 8.44
CA ASN A 153 7.03 -12.92 8.25
C ASN A 153 5.71 -13.25 7.53
N ASN A 154 4.78 -12.29 7.48
CA ASN A 154 3.50 -12.46 6.80
C ASN A 154 2.84 -11.10 6.50
N ILE A 155 1.78 -11.16 5.68
CA ILE A 155 1.01 -9.99 5.26
C ILE A 155 0.32 -9.25 6.43
N PHE A 156 -0.12 -9.96 7.48
CA PHE A 156 -0.77 -9.32 8.61
C PHE A 156 0.22 -8.54 9.48
N GLU A 157 1.41 -9.09 9.71
CA GLU A 157 2.52 -8.38 10.35
C GLU A 157 2.95 -7.17 9.53
N PHE A 158 3.01 -7.33 8.20
CA PHE A 158 3.35 -6.24 7.28
C PHE A 158 2.36 -5.09 7.42
N VAL A 159 1.06 -5.38 7.28
CA VAL A 159 0.02 -4.38 7.42
C VAL A 159 0.02 -3.79 8.83
N GLY A 160 0.26 -4.58 9.87
CA GLY A 160 0.35 -4.11 11.26
C GLY A 160 1.39 -3.02 11.51
N LYS A 161 2.40 -2.91 10.64
CA LYS A 161 3.42 -1.84 10.68
C LYS A 161 2.97 -0.57 9.96
N LEU A 162 1.95 -0.60 9.12
CA LEU A 162 1.50 0.56 8.36
C LEU A 162 0.96 1.67 9.27
N ARG A 163 1.24 2.90 8.89
CA ARG A 163 0.81 4.13 9.56
C ARG A 163 0.30 5.11 8.53
N GLU A 164 -0.72 5.86 8.90
CA GLU A 164 -1.14 7.02 8.14
C GLU A 164 -0.33 8.25 8.58
N SER A 165 0.27 8.94 7.63
CA SER A 165 1.01 10.19 7.86
C SER A 165 0.56 11.26 6.87
N ILE A 166 0.82 12.53 7.20
CA ILE A 166 0.58 13.64 6.27
C ILE A 166 1.49 13.46 5.06
N ASP A 167 0.94 13.69 3.87
CA ASP A 167 1.70 13.70 2.62
C ASP A 167 2.27 15.10 2.35
N TYR A 168 3.36 15.42 3.04
CA TYR A 168 3.99 16.74 2.94
C TYR A 168 4.51 17.07 1.54
N GLU A 169 4.93 16.06 0.76
CA GLU A 169 5.41 16.26 -0.60
C GLU A 169 4.26 16.69 -1.51
N ASN A 170 3.13 15.94 -1.47
CA ASN A 170 1.95 16.31 -2.24
C ASN A 170 1.42 17.69 -1.82
N LEU A 171 1.36 18.01 -0.53
CA LEU A 171 0.90 19.32 -0.06
C LEU A 171 1.78 20.48 -0.54
N ARG A 172 3.11 20.27 -0.60
CA ARG A 172 4.06 21.28 -1.09
C ARG A 172 3.82 21.63 -2.56
N ASP A 173 3.43 20.66 -3.39
CA ASP A 173 3.09 20.90 -4.80
C ASP A 173 1.87 21.85 -4.97
N TYR A 174 1.01 21.93 -3.94
CA TYR A 174 -0.11 22.87 -3.88
C TYR A 174 0.20 24.14 -3.07
N GLY A 175 1.42 24.30 -2.55
CA GLY A 175 1.82 25.43 -1.70
C GLY A 175 1.10 25.47 -0.36
N ILE A 176 0.73 24.30 0.18
CA ILE A 176 0.03 24.16 1.46
C ILE A 176 1.03 23.76 2.55
N GLU A 177 1.13 24.58 3.58
CA GLU A 177 1.94 24.30 4.76
C GLU A 177 1.13 23.57 5.84
N PRO A 178 1.74 22.69 6.67
CA PRO A 178 1.02 21.87 7.63
C PRO A 178 0.19 22.64 8.66
N ASP A 179 0.65 23.83 9.05
CA ASP A 179 0.01 24.71 10.02
C ASP A 179 -1.22 25.43 9.46
N GLN A 180 -1.40 25.45 8.14
CA GLN A 180 -2.58 25.99 7.47
C GLN A 180 -3.78 25.04 7.51
N ILE A 181 -3.55 23.75 7.77
CA ILE A 181 -4.53 22.69 7.63
C ILE A 181 -5.49 22.69 8.83
N TYR A 182 -6.79 22.69 8.54
CA TYR A 182 -7.82 22.67 9.58
C TYR A 182 -9.05 21.88 9.13
N ARG A 183 -9.88 21.51 10.12
CA ARG A 183 -11.19 20.90 9.91
C ARG A 183 -12.14 21.44 10.97
N ASN A 184 -13.29 21.99 10.56
CA ASN A 184 -14.31 22.39 11.53
C ASN A 184 -14.97 21.16 12.17
N LEU A 185 -15.46 21.28 13.40
CA LEU A 185 -16.03 20.16 14.15
C LEU A 185 -17.22 19.47 13.47
N ASN A 186 -17.93 20.18 12.59
CA ASN A 186 -19.09 19.72 11.84
C ASN A 186 -18.78 19.33 10.39
N GLU A 187 -17.51 19.32 9.99
CA GLU A 187 -17.07 18.96 8.63
C GLU A 187 -16.39 17.58 8.63
N THR A 188 -16.64 16.80 7.57
CA THR A 188 -16.02 15.49 7.34
C THR A 188 -14.80 15.56 6.42
N PHE A 189 -14.34 16.77 6.09
CA PHE A 189 -13.29 17.02 5.12
C PHE A 189 -12.33 18.09 5.62
N TRP A 190 -11.08 18.03 5.16
CA TRP A 190 -10.05 18.99 5.53
C TRP A 190 -10.04 20.18 4.58
N LYS A 191 -9.61 21.32 5.11
CA LYS A 191 -9.39 22.58 4.40
C LYS A 191 -8.02 23.14 4.77
N PHE A 192 -7.59 24.19 4.07
CA PHE A 192 -6.43 24.98 4.45
C PHE A 192 -6.76 26.48 4.47
N LYS A 193 -6.08 27.25 5.31
CA LYS A 193 -6.15 28.72 5.30
C LYS A 193 -4.99 29.26 4.48
N PRO A 194 -5.24 30.03 3.41
CA PRO A 194 -4.16 30.72 2.70
C PRO A 194 -3.40 31.63 3.66
N SER A 195 -2.07 31.70 3.54
CA SER A 195 -1.30 32.71 4.25
C SER A 195 -1.81 34.10 3.89
N GLU A 196 -2.07 34.93 4.90
CA GLU A 196 -2.33 36.35 4.69
C GLU A 196 -1.10 36.95 3.99
N LYS A 197 -1.28 37.38 2.73
CA LYS A 197 -0.27 38.12 1.98
C LYS A 197 -0.26 39.58 2.40
#